data_AF-A0A520G8L7-F1
#
_entry.id   AF-A0A520G8L7-F1
#
_cell.length_a   1.000
_cell.length_b   1.000
_cell.length_c   1.000
_cell.angle_alpha   90.00
_cell.angle_beta   90.00
_cell.angle_gamma   90.00
#
_symmetry.space_group_name_H-M   'P 1'
#
loop_
_entity.id
_entity.type
_entity.pdbx_description
1 polymer ?
#
loop_
_entity_poly.entity_id
_entity_poly.type
_entity_poly.pdbx_seq_one_letter_code
_entity_poly.pdbx_strand_id
1 'polypeptide(L)'
;MKPWFKRSLFGVAGAALVAGSLAGCAGRGHGWHGNSEQDRAEFRARMVERVGSKLDLDAAQKQKLTVLTEKLQAQRAALRGGGDPRAEFRALFAGARLDQERARKLVDDKTAAIQAGSPEVIAAAADFFDNLNPAQQQKVREFMERGRRWGGHRG
;
A
#
# COMPACT_ATOMS: atom_id res chain seq x y z
N MET A 1 -13.67 -3.13 -33.65
CA MET A 1 -12.62 -2.51 -32.80
C MET A 1 -13.29 -1.70 -31.68
N LYS A 2 -12.77 -1.77 -30.45
CA LYS A 2 -13.35 -1.27 -29.17
C LYS A 2 -13.61 0.26 -29.17
N PRO A 3 -14.48 0.79 -28.27
CA PRO A 3 -13.88 1.67 -27.25
C PRO A 3 -14.44 1.62 -25.81
N TRP A 4 -15.53 0.93 -25.47
CA TRP A 4 -16.16 1.18 -24.15
C TRP A 4 -15.53 0.47 -22.93
N PHE A 5 -14.74 -0.60 -23.11
CA PHE A 5 -14.16 -1.37 -21.99
C PHE A 5 -12.95 -0.70 -21.30
N LYS A 6 -12.68 0.58 -21.55
CA LYS A 6 -11.45 1.29 -21.10
C LYS A 6 -11.54 2.05 -19.78
N ARG A 7 -12.63 1.96 -19.00
CA ARG A 7 -12.85 2.98 -17.94
C ARG A 7 -12.95 2.55 -16.48
N SER A 8 -12.84 1.28 -16.07
CA SER A 8 -13.02 0.98 -14.63
C SER A 8 -12.25 -0.17 -13.97
N LEU A 9 -11.10 -0.63 -14.50
CA LEU A 9 -10.41 -1.78 -13.85
C LEU A 9 -8.92 -1.60 -13.51
N PHE A 10 -8.37 -0.39 -13.65
CA PHE A 10 -6.95 -0.16 -13.39
C PHE A 10 -6.65 0.76 -12.20
N GLY A 11 -7.66 1.12 -11.40
CA GLY A 11 -7.48 1.91 -10.17
C GLY A 11 -7.17 1.10 -8.89
N VAL A 12 -7.38 -0.21 -8.88
CA VAL A 12 -7.36 -1.00 -7.63
C VAL A 12 -5.97 -1.52 -7.23
N ALA A 13 -5.00 -1.59 -8.15
CA ALA A 13 -3.68 -2.16 -7.85
C ALA A 13 -2.65 -1.13 -7.32
N GLY A 14 -2.67 0.11 -7.83
CA GLY A 14 -1.85 1.20 -7.28
C GLY A 14 -2.38 1.75 -5.95
N ALA A 15 -3.68 1.55 -5.69
CA ALA A 15 -4.33 1.89 -4.43
C ALA A 15 -4.01 0.90 -3.30
N ALA A 16 -3.57 -0.34 -3.58
CA ALA A 16 -3.30 -1.29 -2.49
C ALA A 16 -2.08 -0.93 -1.63
N LEU A 17 -1.17 -0.08 -2.12
CA LEU A 17 0.00 0.37 -1.36
C LEU A 17 -0.21 1.72 -0.64
N VAL A 18 -1.27 2.48 -0.97
CA VAL A 18 -1.51 3.81 -0.36
C VAL A 18 -2.96 4.03 0.11
N ALA A 19 -3.96 3.33 -0.41
CA ALA A 19 -5.39 3.49 -0.06
C ALA A 19 -5.85 2.70 1.17
N GLY A 20 -4.92 2.28 2.02
CA GLY A 20 -5.27 1.75 3.34
C GLY A 20 -5.44 2.83 4.41
N SER A 21 -5.40 4.12 4.06
CA SER A 21 -5.47 5.23 5.02
C SER A 21 -6.79 6.03 4.99
N LEU A 22 -7.71 5.79 4.03
CA LEU A 22 -8.92 6.61 3.88
C LEU A 22 -10.27 5.87 3.73
N ALA A 23 -10.38 4.56 3.99
CA ALA A 23 -11.68 3.89 4.08
C ALA A 23 -12.30 4.08 5.48
N GLY A 24 -12.53 5.33 5.83
CA GLY A 24 -13.31 5.74 6.97
C GLY A 24 -14.54 6.44 6.45
N CYS A 25 -15.68 5.80 6.69
CA CYS A 25 -17.04 6.29 6.51
C CYS A 25 -17.81 5.71 5.31
N ALA A 26 -19.01 5.25 5.67
CA ALA A 26 -20.21 4.97 4.88
C ALA A 26 -20.35 3.57 4.22
N GLY A 27 -21.05 2.68 4.94
CA GLY A 27 -22.24 2.02 4.40
C GLY A 27 -22.05 0.76 3.54
N ARG A 28 -22.33 -0.40 4.16
CA ARG A 28 -22.99 -1.58 3.55
C ARG A 28 -22.24 -2.26 2.38
N GLY A 29 -21.37 -3.23 2.70
CA GLY A 29 -20.84 -4.18 1.71
C GLY A 29 -19.74 -5.10 2.25
N HIS A 30 -19.99 -6.40 2.21
CA HIS A 30 -19.10 -7.55 2.43
C HIS A 30 -17.58 -7.29 2.65
N GLY A 31 -17.11 -7.57 3.87
CA GLY A 31 -15.97 -8.47 4.11
C GLY A 31 -14.58 -8.04 3.65
N TRP A 32 -14.08 -6.89 4.10
CA TRP A 32 -12.63 -6.60 4.14
C TRP A 32 -12.16 -6.56 5.61
N HIS A 33 -12.56 -7.58 6.38
CA HIS A 33 -12.32 -7.70 7.82
C HIS A 33 -11.68 -9.05 8.16
N GLY A 34 -10.79 -9.54 7.31
CA GLY A 34 -9.91 -10.66 7.65
C GLY A 34 -8.80 -10.16 8.57
N ASN A 35 -9.04 -10.21 9.89
CA ASN A 35 -8.09 -9.76 10.91
C ASN A 35 -7.09 -10.88 11.30
N SER A 36 -7.13 -12.03 10.62
CA SER A 36 -6.26 -13.17 10.87
C SER A 36 -4.97 -13.11 10.03
N GLU A 37 -3.89 -13.73 10.51
CA GLU A 37 -2.64 -13.84 9.74
C GLU A 37 -2.83 -14.63 8.44
N GLN A 38 -3.74 -15.61 8.44
CA GLN A 38 -4.08 -16.42 7.27
C GLN A 38 -4.74 -15.58 6.17
N ASP A 39 -5.71 -14.71 6.51
CA ASP A 39 -6.35 -13.83 5.52
C ASP A 39 -5.34 -12.87 4.87
N ARG A 40 -4.35 -12.41 5.64
CA ARG A 40 -3.29 -11.54 5.16
C ARG A 40 -2.34 -12.28 4.21
N ALA A 41 -2.00 -13.52 4.53
CA ALA A 41 -1.18 -14.38 3.67
C ALA A 41 -1.89 -14.71 2.35
N GLU A 42 -3.18 -15.05 2.40
CA GLU A 42 -3.98 -15.29 1.20
C GLU A 42 -4.12 -14.05 0.33
N PHE A 43 -4.43 -12.90 0.93
CA PHE A 43 -4.55 -11.65 0.19
C PHE A 43 -3.23 -11.30 -0.51
N ARG A 44 -2.11 -11.51 0.17
CA ARG A 44 -0.77 -11.34 -0.39
C ARG A 44 -0.52 -12.28 -1.56
N ALA A 45 -0.82 -13.57 -1.43
CA ALA A 45 -0.67 -14.53 -2.53
C ALA A 45 -1.50 -14.10 -3.76
N ARG A 46 -2.75 -13.67 -3.55
CA ARG A 46 -3.61 -13.14 -4.62
C ARG A 46 -3.06 -11.86 -5.25
N MET A 47 -2.45 -10.98 -4.46
CA MET A 47 -1.79 -9.76 -4.95
C MET A 47 -0.58 -10.10 -5.82
N VAL A 48 0.31 -10.97 -5.34
CA VAL A 48 1.49 -11.43 -6.08
C VAL A 48 1.07 -12.08 -7.39
N GLU A 49 0.02 -12.91 -7.39
CA GLU A 49 -0.43 -13.56 -8.62
C GLU A 49 -1.06 -12.57 -9.61
N ARG A 50 -1.84 -11.60 -9.14
CA ARG A 50 -2.43 -10.56 -10.01
C ARG A 50 -1.39 -9.61 -10.59
N VAL A 51 -0.39 -9.22 -9.81
CA VAL A 51 0.69 -8.34 -10.30
C VAL A 51 1.64 -9.14 -11.19
N GLY A 52 1.96 -10.37 -10.80
CA GLY A 52 2.75 -11.32 -11.57
C GLY A 52 2.17 -11.55 -12.96
N SER A 53 0.89 -11.90 -13.05
CA SER A 53 0.20 -12.08 -14.34
C SER A 53 0.13 -10.80 -15.18
N LYS A 54 -0.05 -9.63 -14.58
CA LYS A 54 -0.11 -8.35 -15.31
C LYS A 54 1.23 -7.92 -15.88
N LEU A 55 2.29 -8.09 -15.09
CA LEU A 55 3.64 -7.78 -15.54
C LEU A 55 4.21 -8.88 -16.44
N ASP A 56 3.60 -10.08 -16.44
CA ASP A 56 4.10 -11.28 -17.10
C ASP A 56 5.42 -11.72 -16.46
N LEU A 57 5.38 -11.87 -15.13
CA LEU A 57 6.54 -12.25 -14.32
C LEU A 57 6.77 -13.75 -14.34
N ASP A 58 8.04 -14.13 -14.44
CA ASP A 58 8.48 -15.50 -14.20
C ASP A 58 8.47 -15.87 -12.71
N ALA A 59 8.81 -17.13 -12.39
CA ALA A 59 8.83 -17.64 -11.03
C ALA A 59 9.82 -16.90 -10.11
N ALA A 60 11.01 -16.56 -10.61
CA ALA A 60 12.05 -15.87 -9.84
C ALA A 60 11.63 -14.42 -9.54
N GLN A 61 11.03 -13.74 -10.53
CA GLN A 61 10.51 -12.39 -10.39
C GLN A 61 9.30 -12.34 -9.44
N LYS A 62 8.41 -13.34 -9.48
CA LYS A 62 7.31 -13.49 -8.51
C LYS A 62 7.84 -13.69 -7.07
N GLN A 63 8.94 -14.41 -6.89
CA GLN A 63 9.57 -14.54 -5.58
C GLN A 63 10.11 -13.20 -5.06
N LYS A 64 10.78 -12.41 -5.90
CA LYS A 64 11.25 -11.07 -5.53
C LYS A 64 10.10 -10.12 -5.18
N LEU A 65 9.00 -10.18 -5.96
CA LEU A 65 7.77 -9.44 -5.66
C LEU A 65 7.14 -9.86 -4.32
N THR A 66 7.22 -11.15 -4.01
CA THR A 66 6.77 -11.71 -2.73
C THR A 66 7.55 -11.07 -1.60
N VAL A 67 8.89 -11.10 -1.63
CA VAL A 67 9.76 -10.45 -0.63
C VAL A 67 9.45 -8.97 -0.48
N LEU A 68 9.32 -8.23 -1.58
CA LEU A 68 8.93 -6.81 -1.54
C LEU A 68 7.61 -6.59 -0.81
N THR A 69 6.59 -7.40 -1.09
CA THR A 69 5.28 -7.29 -0.44
C THR A 69 5.37 -7.59 1.06
N GLU A 70 6.24 -8.52 1.45
CA GLU A 70 6.54 -8.88 2.84
C GLU A 70 7.10 -7.69 3.62
N LYS A 71 8.11 -7.04 3.04
CA LYS A 71 8.76 -5.86 3.63
C LYS A 71 7.80 -4.68 3.73
N LEU A 72 7.00 -4.43 2.69
CA LEU A 72 5.96 -3.39 2.71
C LEU A 72 4.88 -3.66 3.78
N GLN A 73 4.47 -4.91 3.94
CA GLN A 73 3.50 -5.30 4.95
C GLN A 73 4.05 -5.14 6.37
N ALA A 74 5.31 -5.53 6.59
CA ALA A 74 6.00 -5.34 7.87
C ALA A 74 6.14 -3.85 8.20
N GLN A 75 6.58 -3.03 7.25
CA GLN A 75 6.66 -1.58 7.42
C GLN A 75 5.29 -0.97 7.71
N ARG A 76 4.24 -1.38 6.99
CA ARG A 76 2.87 -0.91 7.25
C ARG A 76 2.38 -1.30 8.64
N ALA A 77 2.69 -2.51 9.11
CA ALA A 77 2.33 -2.95 10.46
C ALA A 77 3.05 -2.11 11.52
N ALA A 78 4.35 -1.85 11.34
CA ALA A 78 5.13 -0.98 12.22
C ALA A 78 4.57 0.45 12.28
N LEU A 79 4.17 1.01 11.13
CA LEU A 79 3.59 2.37 11.05
C LEU A 79 2.17 2.48 11.63
N ARG A 80 1.41 1.39 11.58
CA ARG A 80 0.06 1.34 12.16
C ARG A 80 0.11 1.22 13.69
N GLY A 81 1.16 0.59 14.22
CA GLY A 81 1.24 0.23 15.64
C GLY A 81 0.20 -0.83 16.04
N GLY A 82 0.17 -1.16 17.33
CA GLY A 82 -0.79 -2.11 17.90
C GLY A 82 -2.23 -1.58 18.00
N GLY A 83 -2.44 -0.26 17.86
CA GLY A 83 -3.72 0.42 18.08
C GLY A 83 -4.56 0.70 16.83
N ASP A 84 -5.69 1.37 17.04
CA ASP A 84 -6.48 2.02 15.98
C ASP A 84 -5.93 3.43 15.72
N PRO A 85 -5.37 3.72 14.52
CA PRO A 85 -4.84 5.03 14.18
C PRO A 85 -5.86 6.17 14.34
N ARG A 86 -7.16 5.87 14.15
CA ARG A 86 -8.21 6.88 14.35
C ARG A 86 -8.45 7.18 15.82
N ALA A 87 -8.35 6.18 16.68
CA ALA A 87 -8.46 6.37 18.11
C ALA A 87 -7.28 7.21 18.63
N GLU A 88 -6.05 6.90 18.21
CA GLU A 88 -4.86 7.68 18.55
C GLU A 88 -4.98 9.14 18.10
N PHE A 89 -5.47 9.37 16.88
CA PHE A 89 -5.68 10.72 16.35
C PHE A 89 -6.79 11.47 17.10
N ARG A 90 -7.92 10.82 17.39
CA ARG A 90 -9.01 11.42 18.19
C ARG A 90 -8.53 11.78 19.59
N ALA A 91 -7.65 10.99 20.16
CA ALA A 91 -7.12 11.22 21.49
C ALA A 91 -6.29 12.51 21.60
N LEU A 92 -5.79 13.05 20.48
CA LEU A 92 -5.13 14.38 20.44
C LEU A 92 -6.11 15.52 20.77
N PHE A 93 -7.41 15.32 20.53
CA PHE A 93 -8.48 16.30 20.71
C PHE A 93 -9.38 16.01 21.91
N ALA A 94 -8.99 15.07 22.79
CA ALA A 94 -9.81 14.66 23.93
C ALA A 94 -9.90 15.74 25.04
N GLY A 95 -8.93 16.66 25.08
CA GLY A 95 -8.90 17.76 26.04
C GLY A 95 -9.51 19.07 25.50
N ALA A 96 -9.60 20.08 26.37
CA ALA A 96 -10.04 21.43 26.00
C ALA A 96 -9.09 22.14 25.01
N ARG A 97 -7.86 21.63 24.86
CA ARG A 97 -6.85 22.09 23.92
C ARG A 97 -6.23 20.88 23.23
N LEU A 98 -5.67 21.10 22.05
CA LEU A 98 -4.88 20.10 21.35
C LEU A 98 -3.69 19.65 22.22
N ASP A 99 -3.53 18.34 22.36
CA ASP A 99 -2.39 17.74 23.03
C ASP A 99 -1.17 17.75 22.08
N GLN A 100 -0.40 18.85 22.16
CA GLN A 100 0.76 19.09 21.29
C GLN A 100 1.90 18.11 21.57
N GLU A 101 2.09 17.69 22.83
CA GLU A 101 3.15 16.75 23.21
C GLU A 101 2.86 15.37 22.61
N ARG A 102 1.61 14.90 22.72
CA ARG A 102 1.19 13.63 22.12
C ARG A 102 1.24 13.66 20.60
N ALA A 103 0.87 14.78 19.98
CA ALA A 103 0.96 14.95 18.53
C ALA A 103 2.42 14.86 18.06
N ARG A 104 3.34 15.53 18.76
CA ARG A 104 4.78 15.48 18.47
C ARG A 104 5.32 14.06 18.62
N LYS A 105 4.99 13.39 19.72
CA LYS A 105 5.39 12.00 19.96
C LYS A 105 4.91 11.05 18.85
N LEU A 106 3.67 11.20 18.39
CA LEU A 106 3.13 10.37 17.30
C LEU A 106 3.92 10.54 16.00
N VAL A 107 4.34 11.77 15.68
CA VAL A 107 5.17 12.06 14.50
C VAL A 107 6.57 11.48 14.67
N ASP A 108 7.18 11.64 15.85
CA ASP A 108 8.51 11.12 16.14
C ASP A 108 8.54 9.59 16.05
N ASP A 109 7.56 8.91 16.65
CA ASP A 109 7.43 7.44 16.63
C ASP A 109 7.25 6.92 15.19
N LYS A 110 6.42 7.60 14.38
CA LYS A 110 6.26 7.25 12.95
C LYS A 110 7.53 7.51 12.15
N THR A 111 8.23 8.61 12.42
CA THR A 111 9.47 8.95 11.73
C THR A 111 10.54 7.91 12.03
N ALA A 112 10.70 7.51 13.29
CA ALA A 112 11.62 6.45 13.69
C ALA A 112 11.28 5.12 13.00
N ALA A 113 10.00 4.75 12.93
CA ALA A 113 9.57 3.54 12.23
C ALA A 113 9.85 3.59 10.72
N ILE A 114 9.67 4.75 10.07
CA ILE A 114 10.04 4.94 8.68
C ILE A 114 11.55 4.79 8.52
N GLN A 115 12.35 5.48 9.32
CA GLN A 115 13.81 5.43 9.24
C GLN A 115 14.35 4.01 9.42
N ALA A 116 13.80 3.25 10.37
CA ALA A 116 14.20 1.86 10.61
C ALA A 116 13.81 0.93 9.44
N GLY A 117 12.61 1.08 8.87
CA GLY A 117 12.10 0.16 7.84
C GLY A 117 12.45 0.54 6.39
N SER A 118 12.82 1.79 6.12
CA SER A 118 13.03 2.29 4.76
C SER A 118 14.16 1.58 4.00
N PRO A 119 15.34 1.31 4.60
CA PRO A 119 16.44 0.67 3.87
C PRO A 119 16.06 -0.70 3.30
N GLU A 120 15.35 -1.53 4.07
CA GLU A 120 14.95 -2.87 3.62
C GLU A 120 13.91 -2.84 2.51
N VAL A 121 12.95 -1.91 2.60
CA VAL A 121 11.92 -1.74 1.57
C VAL A 121 12.52 -1.21 0.27
N ILE A 122 13.46 -0.25 0.36
CA ILE A 122 14.19 0.27 -0.79
C ILE A 122 15.00 -0.85 -1.44
N ALA A 123 15.75 -1.63 -0.65
CA ALA A 123 16.54 -2.74 -1.16
C ALA A 123 15.69 -3.81 -1.87
N ALA A 124 14.56 -4.20 -1.27
CA ALA A 124 13.64 -5.17 -1.88
C ALA A 124 12.96 -4.62 -3.15
N ALA A 125 12.67 -3.32 -3.18
CA ALA A 125 12.10 -2.67 -4.36
C ALA A 125 13.11 -2.61 -5.51
N ALA A 126 14.36 -2.25 -5.23
CA ALA A 126 15.45 -2.28 -6.19
C ALA A 126 15.67 -3.70 -6.72
N ASP A 127 15.80 -4.69 -5.83
CA ASP A 127 16.01 -6.09 -6.23
C ASP A 127 14.88 -6.62 -7.13
N PHE A 128 13.62 -6.28 -6.83
CA PHE A 128 12.51 -6.62 -7.71
C PHE A 128 12.62 -5.92 -9.07
N PHE A 129 12.81 -4.60 -9.10
CA PHE A 129 12.78 -3.80 -10.32
C PHE A 129 13.96 -4.07 -11.26
N ASP A 130 15.16 -4.23 -10.70
CA ASP A 130 16.39 -4.44 -11.46
C ASP A 130 16.44 -5.83 -12.11
N ASN A 131 15.66 -6.79 -11.60
CA ASN A 131 15.51 -8.12 -12.18
C ASN A 131 14.33 -8.23 -13.16
N LEU A 132 13.65 -7.12 -13.46
CA LEU A 132 12.67 -7.07 -14.53
C LEU A 132 13.33 -6.79 -15.87
N ASN A 133 12.79 -7.37 -16.95
CA ASN A 133 13.20 -7.01 -18.30
C ASN A 133 12.69 -5.60 -18.68
N PRO A 134 13.23 -4.96 -19.74
CA PRO A 134 12.85 -3.59 -20.10
C PRO A 134 11.35 -3.38 -20.34
N ALA A 135 10.65 -4.37 -20.93
CA ALA A 135 9.21 -4.28 -21.18
C ALA A 135 8.40 -4.34 -19.86
N GLN A 136 8.80 -5.19 -18.92
CA GLN A 136 8.22 -5.29 -17.59
C GLN A 136 8.46 -4.01 -16.78
N GLN A 137 9.68 -3.46 -16.80
CA GLN A 137 9.99 -2.19 -16.16
C GLN A 137 9.12 -1.05 -16.72
N GLN A 138 8.90 -1.02 -18.04
CA GLN A 138 8.03 -0.02 -18.66
C GLN A 138 6.58 -0.15 -18.17
N LYS A 139 6.05 -1.37 -18.06
CA LYS A 139 4.71 -1.58 -17.47
C LYS A 139 4.64 -1.04 -16.03
N VAL A 140 5.67 -1.27 -15.21
CA VAL A 140 5.73 -0.72 -13.84
C VAL A 140 5.68 0.81 -13.86
N ARG A 141 6.44 1.49 -14.74
CA ARG A 141 6.40 2.95 -14.89
C ARG A 141 5.01 3.44 -15.29
N GLU A 142 4.37 2.81 -16.27
CA GLU A 142 3.01 3.16 -16.70
C GLU A 142 1.98 2.99 -15.56
N PHE A 143 2.12 1.97 -14.73
CA PHE A 143 1.26 1.78 -13.57
C PHE A 143 1.40 2.92 -12.56
N MET A 144 2.63 3.41 -12.33
CA MET A 144 2.89 4.55 -11.44
C MET A 144 2.29 5.84 -12.00
N GLU A 145 2.39 6.07 -13.31
CA GLU A 145 1.81 7.24 -13.97
C GLU A 145 0.27 7.24 -13.94
N ARG A 146 -0.35 6.08 -14.20
CA ARG A 146 -1.82 5.92 -14.15
C ARG A 146 -2.40 6.21 -12.77
N GLY A 147 -1.67 5.93 -11.69
CA GLY A 147 -2.08 6.22 -10.32
C GLY A 147 -2.21 7.71 -10.01
N ARG A 148 -1.46 8.59 -10.71
CA ARG A 148 -1.48 10.05 -10.48
C ARG A 148 -2.70 10.75 -11.07
N ARG A 149 -3.48 10.08 -11.92
CA ARG A 149 -4.62 10.69 -12.64
C ARG A 149 -5.88 10.89 -11.78
N TRP A 150 -5.84 10.53 -10.49
CA TRP A 150 -6.94 10.69 -9.53
C TRP A 150 -6.82 11.96 -8.64
N GLY A 151 -5.88 12.87 -8.93
CA GLY A 151 -5.71 14.13 -8.18
C GLY A 151 -6.04 15.41 -8.95
N GLY A 152 -6.47 15.32 -10.22
CA GLY A 152 -6.55 16.48 -11.12
C GLY A 152 -7.87 16.59 -11.88
N HIS A 153 -8.99 16.68 -11.18
CA HIS A 153 -10.24 17.23 -11.70
C HIS A 153 -11.03 17.88 -10.55
N ARG A 154 -10.67 19.13 -10.25
CA ARG A 154 -11.61 20.15 -9.79
C ARG A 154 -11.52 21.27 -10.83
N GLY A 155 -12.32 21.14 -11.87
CA GLY A 155 -12.93 22.31 -12.50
C GLY A 155 -14.10 22.74 -11.64
#